data_AF-A0A450T3Y4-F1
#
_entry.id   AF-A0A450T3Y4-F1
#
_cell.length_a   1.000
_cell.length_b   1.000
_cell.length_c   1.000
_cell.angle_alpha   90.00
_cell.angle_beta   90.00
_cell.angle_gamma   90.00
#
_symmetry.space_group_name_H-M   'P 1'
#
loop_
_entity.id
_entity.type
_entity.pdbx_description
1 polymer ?
#
loop_
_entity_poly.entity_id
_entity_poly.type
_entity_poly.pdbx_seq_one_letter_code
_entity_poly.pdbx_strand_id
1 'polypeptide(L)'
;MKDEHTGNISESNPGTDWEKLRAMTDADIHAAIESDSDAMPTDEVFWESAQVVPPRRKETVTMQIDADVLEWFRRKDDYQVRINAILQDYMKAHVGV
;
A
#
# COMPACT_ATOMS: atom_id res chain seq x y z
N MET A 1 -8.82 -4.28 -30.64
CA MET A 1 -8.38 -5.22 -29.59
C MET A 1 -9.44 -5.21 -28.51
N LYS A 2 -9.86 -6.37 -28.01
CA LYS A 2 -10.81 -6.51 -26.90
C LYS A 2 -9.99 -7.01 -25.72
N ASP A 3 -9.71 -6.14 -24.77
CA ASP A 3 -8.90 -6.49 -23.61
C ASP A 3 -9.86 -6.90 -22.48
N GLU A 4 -9.83 -8.18 -22.13
CA GLU A 4 -10.65 -8.77 -21.06
C GLU A 4 -10.16 -8.25 -19.70
N HIS A 5 -11.05 -7.66 -18.91
CA HIS A 5 -10.71 -7.09 -17.60
C HIS A 5 -10.58 -8.22 -16.56
N THR A 6 -9.34 -8.55 -16.19
CA THR A 6 -9.04 -9.56 -15.17
C THR A 6 -8.90 -8.89 -13.80
N GLY A 7 -10.00 -8.81 -13.05
CA GLY A 7 -9.99 -8.34 -11.66
C GLY A 7 -11.34 -8.54 -10.97
N ASN A 8 -11.33 -9.15 -9.78
CA ASN A 8 -12.54 -9.30 -8.97
C ASN A 8 -12.91 -7.92 -8.40
N ILE A 9 -14.01 -7.37 -8.87
CA ILE A 9 -14.52 -6.02 -8.53
C ILE A 9 -15.18 -6.09 -7.14
N SER A 10 -14.74 -5.27 -6.18
CA SER A 10 -15.41 -5.10 -4.89
C SER A 10 -16.82 -4.50 -5.07
N GLU A 11 -17.81 -4.94 -4.27
CA GLU A 11 -19.25 -4.60 -4.40
C GLU A 11 -19.63 -3.11 -4.22
N SER A 12 -18.66 -2.21 -4.05
CA SER A 12 -18.87 -0.77 -4.10
C SER A 12 -18.29 -0.22 -5.41
N ASN A 13 -19.10 -0.22 -6.47
CA ASN A 13 -18.73 0.37 -7.76
C ASN A 13 -19.51 1.67 -7.99
N PRO A 14 -19.00 2.85 -7.62
CA PRO A 14 -19.40 4.06 -8.32
C PRO A 14 -18.74 3.95 -9.71
N GLY A 15 -19.45 3.35 -10.66
CA GLY A 15 -18.91 3.10 -12.00
C GLY A 15 -18.33 4.38 -12.59
N THR A 16 -17.06 4.32 -12.99
CA THR A 16 -16.39 5.44 -13.66
C THR A 16 -17.19 5.84 -14.90
N ASP A 17 -17.56 7.12 -15.01
CA ASP A 17 -18.15 7.67 -16.23
C ASP A 17 -17.06 7.78 -17.31
N TRP A 18 -16.97 6.73 -18.13
CA TRP A 18 -15.98 6.60 -19.18
C TRP A 18 -16.19 7.57 -20.34
N GLU A 19 -17.42 8.04 -20.58
CA GLU A 19 -17.69 9.02 -21.63
C GLU A 19 -17.17 10.39 -21.22
N LYS A 20 -17.46 10.79 -19.97
CA LYS A 20 -16.90 12.02 -19.38
C LYS A 20 -15.37 11.99 -19.35
N LEU A 21 -14.77 10.87 -18.93
CA LEU A 21 -13.30 10.73 -18.88
C LEU A 21 -12.66 10.88 -20.26
N ARG A 22 -13.24 10.28 -21.31
CA ARG A 22 -12.71 10.38 -22.68
C ARG A 22 -12.85 11.78 -23.29
N ALA A 23 -13.82 12.56 -22.85
CA ALA A 23 -14.06 13.92 -23.33
C ALA A 23 -13.27 14.98 -22.55
N MET A 24 -12.65 14.62 -21.42
CA MET A 24 -11.90 15.53 -20.57
C MET A 24 -10.63 16.02 -21.27
N THR A 25 -10.38 17.32 -21.21
CA THR A 25 -9.18 17.91 -21.81
C THR A 25 -8.00 17.90 -20.84
N ASP A 26 -6.78 18.03 -21.35
CA ASP A 26 -5.57 18.16 -20.53
C ASP A 26 -5.65 19.34 -19.54
N ALA A 27 -6.32 20.43 -19.93
CA ALA A 27 -6.54 21.58 -19.07
C ALA A 27 -7.48 21.26 -17.90
N ASP A 28 -8.54 20.47 -18.16
CA ASP A 28 -9.45 20.01 -17.11
C ASP A 28 -8.75 19.07 -16.12
N ILE A 29 -7.85 18.22 -16.63
CA ILE A 29 -7.03 17.32 -15.79
C ILE A 29 -6.08 18.13 -14.90
N HIS A 30 -5.41 19.14 -15.45
CA HIS A 30 -4.48 19.97 -14.67
C HIS A 30 -5.20 20.73 -13.56
N ALA A 31 -6.35 21.34 -13.88
CA ALA A 31 -7.17 22.03 -12.90
C ALA A 31 -7.68 21.08 -11.80
N ALA A 32 -8.02 19.83 -12.16
CA ALA A 32 -8.41 18.82 -11.17
C ALA A 32 -7.25 18.48 -10.21
N ILE A 33 -6.04 18.28 -10.73
CA ILE A 33 -4.83 18.02 -9.93
C ILE A 33 -4.53 19.19 -8.99
N GLU A 34 -4.58 20.44 -9.47
CA GLU A 34 -4.36 21.64 -8.64
C GLU A 34 -5.40 21.79 -7.52
N SER A 35 -6.63 21.33 -7.75
CA SER A 35 -7.73 21.42 -6.78
C SER A 35 -7.76 20.27 -5.76
N ASP A 36 -7.03 19.19 -6.01
CA ASP A 36 -7.03 17.99 -5.17
C ASP A 36 -6.02 18.13 -4.03
N SER A 37 -6.52 18.20 -2.79
CA SER A 37 -5.68 18.30 -1.59
C SER A 37 -4.84 17.06 -1.33
N ASP A 38 -5.25 15.90 -1.85
CA ASP A 38 -4.51 14.64 -1.70
C ASP A 38 -3.42 14.50 -2.78
N ALA A 39 -3.54 15.25 -3.88
CA ALA A 39 -2.55 15.32 -4.94
C ALA A 39 -1.39 16.24 -4.52
N MET A 40 -0.53 15.77 -3.61
CA MET A 40 0.71 16.47 -3.29
C MET A 40 1.69 16.40 -4.48
N PRO A 41 2.18 17.54 -5.00
CA PRO A 41 3.22 17.54 -6.02
C PRO A 41 4.49 16.87 -5.49
N THR A 42 5.08 15.97 -6.28
CA THR A 42 6.40 15.39 -5.99
C THR A 42 7.47 16.22 -6.68
N ASP A 43 7.80 17.37 -6.08
CA ASP A 43 8.80 18.31 -6.58
C ASP A 43 10.24 17.87 -6.28
N GLU A 44 11.23 18.65 -6.72
CA GLU A 44 12.65 18.34 -6.46
C GLU A 44 12.94 18.24 -4.95
N VAL A 45 12.33 19.10 -4.13
CA VAL A 45 12.48 19.11 -2.66
C VAL A 45 11.95 17.81 -2.03
N PHE A 46 10.83 17.29 -2.53
CA PHE A 46 10.32 15.98 -2.11
C PHE A 46 11.36 14.87 -2.39
N TRP A 47 11.94 14.86 -3.58
CA TRP A 47 12.91 13.83 -3.99
C TRP A 47 14.28 13.96 -3.32
N GLU A 48 14.67 15.15 -2.86
CA GLU A 48 15.92 15.36 -2.09
C GLU A 48 15.96 14.55 -0.79
N SER A 49 14.81 14.39 -0.13
CA SER A 49 14.69 13.67 1.15
C SER A 49 14.03 12.29 1.02
N ALA A 50 13.54 11.95 -0.18
CA ALA A 50 12.86 10.69 -0.42
C ALA A 50 13.82 9.50 -0.22
N GLN A 51 13.45 8.60 0.68
CA GLN A 51 14.19 7.37 0.89
C GLN A 51 13.67 6.27 -0.06
N VAL A 52 14.55 5.74 -0.91
CA VAL A 52 14.25 4.53 -1.67
C VAL A 52 14.16 3.36 -0.70
N VAL A 53 12.97 2.77 -0.57
CA VAL A 53 12.73 1.58 0.23
C VAL A 53 12.66 0.37 -0.69
N PRO A 54 13.77 -0.36 -0.91
CA PRO A 54 13.72 -1.58 -1.71
C PRO A 54 12.83 -2.62 -1.02
N PRO A 55 12.02 -3.40 -1.77
CA PRO A 55 11.24 -4.47 -1.18
C PRO A 55 12.20 -5.47 -0.52
N ARG A 56 12.10 -5.59 0.80
CA ARG A 56 12.90 -6.55 1.56
C ARG A 56 12.43 -7.95 1.21
N ARG A 57 13.37 -8.82 0.83
CA ARG A 57 13.09 -10.25 0.69
C ARG A 57 12.61 -10.79 2.03
N LYS A 58 11.49 -11.50 2.01
CA LYS A 58 10.95 -12.23 3.15
C LYS A 58 11.29 -13.70 2.96
N GLU A 59 11.94 -14.29 3.95
CA GLU A 59 12.23 -15.72 4.01
C GLU A 59 11.03 -16.43 4.64
N THR A 60 10.54 -17.51 4.02
CA THR A 60 9.52 -18.36 4.65
C THR A 60 10.20 -19.28 5.64
N VAL A 61 9.90 -19.10 6.92
CA VAL A 61 10.43 -19.93 8.01
C VAL A 61 9.29 -20.65 8.72
N THR A 62 9.53 -21.90 9.12
CA THR A 62 8.63 -22.63 10.01
C THR A 62 9.13 -22.45 11.43
N MET A 63 8.35 -21.79 12.28
CA MET A 63 8.65 -21.62 13.70
C MET A 63 7.46 -22.07 14.55
N GLN A 64 7.74 -22.50 15.78
CA GLN A 64 6.71 -22.83 16.76
C GLN A 64 6.30 -21.55 17.50
N ILE A 65 4.99 -21.36 17.64
CA ILE A 65 4.37 -20.26 18.39
C ILE A 65 3.29 -20.91 19.25
N ASP A 66 3.16 -20.48 20.50
CA ASP A 66 2.12 -20.98 21.40
C ASP A 66 0.73 -20.71 20.82
N ALA A 67 -0.18 -21.66 21.05
CA ALA A 67 -1.49 -21.67 20.40
C ALA A 67 -2.35 -20.47 20.78
N ASP A 68 -2.31 -20.05 22.04
CA ASP A 68 -3.02 -18.90 22.59
C ASP A 68 -2.49 -17.56 22.02
N VAL A 69 -1.17 -17.45 21.89
CA VAL A 69 -0.52 -16.30 21.26
C VAL A 69 -0.93 -16.21 19.78
N LEU A 70 -0.86 -17.32 19.05
CA LEU A 70 -1.26 -17.35 17.65
C LEU A 70 -2.75 -17.03 17.46
N GLU A 71 -3.61 -17.56 18.34
CA GLU A 71 -5.04 -17.24 18.34
C GLU A 71 -5.29 -15.74 18.59
N TRP A 72 -4.54 -15.14 19.52
CA TRP A 72 -4.63 -13.70 19.80
C TRP A 72 -4.29 -12.85 18.58
N PHE A 73 -3.25 -13.23 17.84
CA PHE A 73 -2.82 -12.55 16.62
C PHE A 73 -3.83 -12.72 15.48
N ARG A 74 -4.41 -13.92 15.32
CA ARG A 74 -5.40 -14.24 14.27
C ARG A 74 -6.71 -13.47 14.34
N ARG A 75 -6.98 -12.73 15.43
CA ARG A 75 -8.12 -11.81 15.50
C ARG A 75 -8.00 -10.60 14.55
N LYS A 76 -6.85 -10.45 13.87
CA LYS A 76 -6.61 -9.44 12.85
C LYS A 76 -6.16 -10.12 11.56
N ASP A 77 -6.61 -9.61 10.41
CA ASP A 77 -6.31 -10.18 9.09
C ASP A 77 -4.82 -10.06 8.71
N ASP A 78 -4.10 -9.10 9.30
CA ASP A 78 -2.69 -8.77 9.06
C ASP A 78 -1.73 -9.43 10.08
N TYR A 79 -2.13 -10.54 10.70
CA TYR A 79 -1.40 -11.14 11.82
C TYR A 79 0.07 -11.48 11.50
N GLN A 80 0.36 -11.98 10.30
CA GLN A 80 1.74 -12.30 9.89
C GLN A 80 2.62 -11.05 9.79
N VAL A 81 2.05 -9.94 9.28
CA VAL A 81 2.75 -8.65 9.18
C VAL A 81 3.05 -8.11 10.58
N ARG A 82 2.09 -8.22 11.50
CA ARG A 82 2.26 -7.80 12.91
C ARG A 82 3.33 -8.61 13.64
N ILE A 83 3.33 -9.93 13.49
CA ILE A 83 4.36 -10.80 14.07
C ILE A 83 5.74 -10.35 13.58
N ASN A 84 5.91 -10.15 12.27
CA ASN A 84 7.18 -9.69 11.72
C ASN A 84 7.57 -8.28 12.22
N ALA A 85 6.64 -7.35 12.35
CA ALA A 85 6.92 -6.01 12.88
C ALA A 85 7.44 -6.06 14.33
N ILE A 86 6.82 -6.88 15.18
CA ILE A 86 7.26 -7.07 16.57
C ILE A 86 8.67 -7.67 16.63
N LEU A 87 8.94 -8.69 15.81
CA LEU A 87 10.29 -9.28 15.73
C LEU A 87 11.34 -8.26 15.27
N GLN A 88 10.99 -7.38 14.32
CA GLN A 88 11.87 -6.31 13.87
C GLN A 88 12.15 -5.27 14.95
N ASP A 89 11.13 -4.87 15.70
CA ASP A 89 11.29 -3.89 16.79
C ASP A 89 12.09 -4.48 17.95
N TYR A 90 11.84 -5.75 18.30
CA TYR A 90 12.67 -6.48 19.26
C TYR A 90 14.13 -6.55 18.80
N MET A 91 14.38 -6.87 17.53
CA MET A 91 15.73 -6.88 16.95
C MET A 91 16.38 -5.50 17.05
N LYS A 92 15.71 -4.41 16.66
CA LYS A 92 16.26 -3.05 16.76
C LYS A 92 16.57 -2.63 18.20
N ALA A 93 15.75 -3.06 19.17
CA ALA A 93 15.97 -2.72 20.56
C ALA A 93 17.18 -3.44 21.18
N HIS A 94 17.57 -4.60 20.65
CA HIS A 94 18.66 -5.43 21.18
C HIS A 94 19.94 -5.41 20.35
N VAL A 95 19.82 -5.10 19.06
CA VAL A 95 20.95 -4.77 18.20
C VAL A 95 21.10 -3.26 18.32
N GLY A 96 21.95 -2.81 19.24
CA GLY A 96 22.23 -1.39 19.41
C GLY A 96 22.64 -0.77 18.07
N VAL A 97 21.72 -0.02 17.47
CA VAL A 97 21.96 0.85 16.31
C VAL A 97 21.74 2.27 16.78
#